data_AF-A0A327NID2-F1
#
_entry.id   AF-A0A327NID2-F1
#
_cell.length_a   1.000
_cell.length_b   1.000
_cell.length_c   1.000
_cell.angle_alpha   90.00
_cell.angle_beta   90.00
_cell.angle_gamma   90.00
#
_symmetry.space_group_name_H-M   'P 1'
#
loop_
_entity.id
_entity.type
_entity.pdbx_description
1 polymer ?
#
loop_
_entity_poly.entity_id
_entity_poly.type
_entity_poly.pdbx_seq_one_letter_code
_entity_poly.pdbx_strand_id
1 'polypeptide(L)'
;MKRLILICSLFVAITIYVSACEQEKVVLSVPCPNAGTFVKQANKLTGTVYYDSTKKSYGIQVATSFDSADMGYTCNLPTEFQKEQLKVRFTGSYYMYDKPINGPAGYKFYYLSLESVSL
;
A
#
# COMPACT_ATOMS: atom_id res chain seq x y z
N MET A 1 33.59 53.71 -14.09
CA MET A 1 33.40 52.50 -14.92
C MET A 1 34.49 51.49 -14.59
N LYS A 2 34.26 50.59 -13.62
CA LYS A 2 35.20 49.51 -13.27
C LYS A 2 34.41 48.29 -12.78
N ARG A 3 34.56 47.22 -13.54
CA ARG A 3 34.48 45.79 -13.17
C ARG A 3 33.09 45.24 -12.86
N LEU A 4 32.45 44.84 -13.97
CA LEU A 4 31.33 43.93 -14.07
C LEU A 4 31.59 42.66 -13.24
N ILE A 5 30.65 42.43 -12.32
CA ILE A 5 30.39 41.20 -11.59
C ILE A 5 29.97 40.15 -12.62
N LEU A 6 30.81 39.16 -12.91
CA LEU A 6 30.46 38.07 -13.83
C LEU A 6 31.25 36.79 -13.54
N ILE A 7 31.16 36.34 -12.29
CA ILE A 7 31.61 35.00 -11.87
C ILE A 7 30.52 34.43 -10.95
N CYS A 8 29.31 34.24 -11.48
CA CYS A 8 28.21 33.53 -10.81
C CYS A 8 27.58 32.48 -11.74
N SER A 9 28.33 32.01 -12.73
CA SER A 9 27.81 31.16 -13.81
C SER A 9 28.36 29.74 -13.80
N LEU A 10 28.76 29.21 -12.63
CA LEU A 10 29.35 27.86 -12.54
C LEU A 10 28.91 27.05 -11.30
N PHE A 11 27.66 27.22 -10.85
CA PHE A 11 27.06 26.39 -9.79
C PHE A 11 25.62 25.96 -10.14
N VAL A 12 25.33 25.73 -11.43
CA VAL A 12 23.98 25.32 -11.91
C VAL A 12 23.94 23.84 -12.33
N ALA A 13 25.05 23.11 -12.28
CA ALA A 13 25.16 21.77 -12.90
C ALA A 13 25.04 20.56 -11.95
N ILE A 14 24.63 20.73 -10.69
CA ILE A 14 24.51 19.60 -9.75
C ILE A 14 23.22 19.71 -8.91
N THR A 15 22.09 19.90 -9.58
CA THR A 15 20.80 19.46 -9.05
C THR A 15 20.48 18.14 -9.71
N ILE A 16 21.14 17.09 -9.20
CA ILE A 16 20.83 15.70 -9.50
C ILE A 16 19.37 15.50 -9.08
N TYR A 17 18.49 15.47 -10.08
CA TYR A 17 17.15 14.95 -9.96
C TYR A 17 17.27 13.51 -9.48
N VAL A 18 17.19 13.32 -8.16
CA VAL A 18 16.91 12.02 -7.57
C VAL A 18 15.44 11.75 -7.88
N SER A 19 15.16 11.29 -9.10
CA SER A 19 13.90 10.65 -9.41
C SER A 19 13.83 9.40 -8.54
N ALA A 20 13.18 9.52 -7.39
CA ALA A 20 12.80 8.38 -6.57
C ALA A 20 11.87 7.53 -7.43
N CYS A 21 12.45 6.52 -8.09
CA CYS A 21 11.70 5.54 -8.85
C CYS A 21 10.94 4.70 -7.83
N GLU A 22 9.61 4.82 -7.83
CA GLU A 22 8.71 3.97 -7.06
C GLU A 22 8.91 2.53 -7.57
N GLN A 23 9.61 1.69 -6.80
CA GLN A 23 9.83 0.30 -7.17
C GLN A 23 8.56 -0.49 -6.90
N GLU A 24 7.76 -0.71 -7.96
CA GLU A 24 6.58 -1.56 -7.92
C GLU A 24 6.99 -3.03 -7.92
N LYS A 25 6.66 -3.74 -6.83
CA LYS A 25 6.86 -5.17 -6.73
C LYS A 25 5.61 -5.89 -7.24
N VAL A 26 5.78 -6.62 -8.34
CA VAL A 26 4.75 -7.53 -8.84
C VAL A 26 4.69 -8.76 -7.92
N VAL A 27 3.48 -9.09 -7.49
CA VAL A 27 3.19 -10.26 -6.65
C VAL A 27 2.35 -11.22 -7.49
N LEU A 28 2.63 -12.52 -7.38
CA LEU A 28 1.79 -13.51 -8.05
C LEU A 28 0.38 -13.45 -7.45
N SER A 29 -0.59 -13.07 -8.28
CA SER A 29 -2.00 -12.99 -7.90
C SER A 29 -2.59 -14.40 -7.81
N VAL A 30 -2.45 -14.98 -6.63
CA VAL A 30 -3.11 -16.23 -6.27
C VAL A 30 -4.21 -15.88 -5.26
N PRO A 31 -5.48 -16.26 -5.52
CA PRO A 31 -6.54 -16.09 -4.54
C PRO A 31 -6.14 -16.72 -3.21
N CYS A 32 -6.48 -16.05 -2.10
CA CYS A 32 -6.16 -16.60 -0.79
C CYS A 32 -6.81 -17.99 -0.63
N PRO A 33 -6.18 -18.96 0.05
CA PRO A 33 -6.69 -20.35 0.12
C PRO A 33 -8.13 -20.48 0.64
N ASN A 34 -8.60 -19.49 1.41
CA ASN A 34 -9.95 -19.44 1.97
C ASN A 34 -10.75 -18.23 1.44
N ALA A 35 -10.38 -17.68 0.28
CA ALA A 35 -11.09 -16.57 -0.31
C ALA A 35 -12.51 -17.00 -0.69
N GLY A 36 -13.50 -16.27 -0.19
CA GLY A 36 -14.89 -16.43 -0.61
C GLY A 36 -15.13 -15.87 -2.02
N THR A 37 -16.35 -15.43 -2.28
CA THR A 37 -16.71 -14.81 -3.56
C THR A 37 -15.92 -13.53 -3.81
N PHE A 38 -15.58 -13.27 -5.08
CA PHE A 38 -15.01 -11.99 -5.50
C PHE A 38 -15.98 -10.85 -5.15
N VAL A 39 -15.45 -9.76 -4.60
CA VAL A 39 -16.22 -8.58 -4.22
C VAL A 39 -15.89 -7.40 -5.13
N LYS A 40 -14.62 -7.03 -5.21
CA LYS A 40 -14.17 -5.87 -6.00
C LYS A 40 -12.67 -5.89 -6.27
N GLN A 41 -12.25 -5.15 -7.28
CA GLN A 41 -10.84 -4.92 -7.59
C GLN A 41 -10.34 -3.63 -6.91
N ALA A 42 -9.15 -3.69 -6.33
CA ALA A 42 -8.35 -2.54 -5.91
C ALA A 42 -7.37 -2.17 -7.03
N ASN A 43 -7.47 -0.96 -7.55
CA ASN A 43 -6.57 -0.47 -8.60
C ASN A 43 -5.72 0.67 -8.05
N LYS A 44 -4.44 0.38 -7.75
CA LYS A 44 -3.47 1.37 -7.28
C LYS A 44 -3.95 2.20 -6.08
N LEU A 45 -4.62 1.55 -5.14
CA LEU A 45 -5.13 2.18 -3.91
C LEU A 45 -3.97 2.40 -2.93
N THR A 46 -4.09 3.45 -2.11
CA THR A 46 -3.17 3.67 -0.99
C THR A 46 -3.80 3.13 0.29
N GLY A 47 -3.02 2.35 1.03
CA GLY A 47 -3.43 1.82 2.33
C GLY A 47 -2.28 1.84 3.33
N THR A 48 -2.60 1.46 4.56
CA THR A 48 -1.65 1.34 5.66
C THR A 48 -1.57 -0.12 6.08
N VAL A 49 -0.35 -0.66 6.14
CA VAL A 49 -0.11 -2.00 6.64
C VAL A 49 -0.38 -2.03 8.13
N TYR A 50 -1.19 -3.00 8.56
CA TYR A 50 -1.47 -3.28 9.96
C TYR A 50 -1.19 -4.74 10.28
N TYR A 51 -0.89 -5.02 11.54
CA TYR A 51 -0.76 -6.38 12.04
C TYR A 51 -2.00 -6.77 12.85
N ASP A 52 -2.65 -7.87 12.47
CA ASP A 52 -3.73 -8.46 13.26
C ASP A 52 -3.13 -9.46 14.25
N SER A 53 -3.11 -9.09 15.53
CA SER A 53 -2.58 -9.93 16.62
C SER A 53 -3.41 -11.19 16.89
N THR A 54 -4.72 -11.16 16.58
CA THR A 54 -5.62 -12.31 16.77
C THR A 54 -5.31 -13.39 15.73
N LYS A 55 -5.03 -12.99 14.50
CA LYS A 55 -4.70 -13.90 13.39
C LYS A 55 -3.21 -14.14 13.19
N LYS A 56 -2.37 -13.32 13.81
CA LYS A 56 -0.92 -13.29 13.62
C LYS A 56 -0.54 -13.09 12.14
N SER A 57 -1.21 -12.14 11.49
CA SER A 57 -1.04 -11.89 10.05
C SER A 57 -1.10 -10.40 9.74
N TYR A 58 -0.35 -9.98 8.72
CA TYR A 58 -0.44 -8.62 8.20
C TYR A 58 -1.63 -8.46 7.24
N GLY A 59 -2.13 -7.23 7.17
CA GLY A 59 -3.14 -6.81 6.22
C GLY A 59 -2.93 -5.36 5.81
N ILE A 60 -3.77 -4.89 4.89
CA ILE A 60 -3.77 -3.50 4.42
C ILE A 60 -5.13 -2.87 4.74
N GLN A 61 -5.10 -1.77 5.48
CA GLN A 61 -6.24 -0.94 5.80
C GLN A 61 -6.34 0.19 4.77
N VAL A 62 -7.52 0.38 4.19
CA VAL A 62 -7.83 1.50 3.31
C VAL A 62 -8.95 2.33 3.94
N ALA A 63 -8.65 3.57 4.29
CA ALA A 63 -9.66 4.48 4.81
C ALA A 63 -10.69 4.82 3.71
N THR A 64 -11.97 4.72 4.04
CA THR A 64 -13.09 5.04 3.12
C THR A 64 -13.85 6.28 3.57
N SER A 65 -13.87 6.56 4.88
CA SER A 65 -14.36 7.79 5.50
C SER A 65 -13.52 8.10 6.75
N PHE A 66 -13.95 9.07 7.55
CA PHE A 66 -13.32 9.40 8.84
C PHE A 66 -13.40 8.23 9.85
N ASP A 67 -14.51 7.48 9.83
CA ASP A 67 -14.85 6.41 10.78
C ASP A 67 -14.95 5.01 10.13
N SER A 68 -14.79 4.90 8.81
CA SER A 68 -14.95 3.64 8.08
C SER A 68 -13.70 3.28 7.29
N ALA A 69 -13.38 1.98 7.25
CA ALA A 69 -12.24 1.46 6.52
C ALA A 69 -12.51 0.07 5.95
N ASP A 70 -11.91 -0.21 4.79
CA ASP A 70 -11.80 -1.56 4.27
C ASP A 70 -10.52 -2.21 4.82
N MET A 71 -10.68 -3.35 5.47
CA MET A 71 -9.63 -4.13 6.12
C MET A 71 -9.34 -5.37 5.25
N GLY A 72 -8.22 -5.35 4.53
CA GLY A 72 -7.81 -6.44 3.66
C GLY A 72 -6.81 -7.37 4.33
N TYR A 73 -7.22 -8.60 4.66
CA TYR A 73 -6.30 -9.64 5.12
C TYR A 73 -5.49 -10.19 3.95
N THR A 74 -4.21 -9.87 3.90
CA THR A 74 -3.34 -10.27 2.81
C THR A 74 -2.83 -11.70 2.98
N CYS A 75 -2.87 -12.51 1.93
CA CYS A 75 -2.26 -13.84 1.91
C CYS A 75 -0.88 -13.88 1.26
N ASN A 76 -0.50 -12.85 0.50
CA ASN A 76 0.71 -12.80 -0.31
C ASN A 76 1.48 -11.47 -0.16
N LEU A 77 1.35 -10.77 0.98
CA LEU A 77 2.13 -9.55 1.26
C LEU A 77 3.63 -9.89 1.39
N PRO A 78 4.51 -9.34 0.53
CA PRO A 78 5.94 -9.62 0.62
C PRO A 78 6.53 -9.14 1.93
N THR A 79 7.54 -9.86 2.43
CA THR A 79 8.11 -9.66 3.77
C THR A 79 8.68 -8.26 4.00
N GLU A 80 9.18 -7.59 2.96
CA GLU A 80 9.68 -6.21 3.06
C GLU A 80 8.58 -5.18 3.36
N PHE A 81 7.32 -5.50 3.03
CA PHE A 81 6.16 -4.65 3.31
C PHE A 81 5.43 -5.06 4.61
N GLN A 82 5.88 -6.12 5.29
CA GLN A 82 5.30 -6.60 6.56
C GLN A 82 5.79 -5.75 7.74
N LYS A 83 5.49 -4.45 7.70
CA LYS A 83 5.84 -3.49 8.73
C LYS A 83 4.61 -2.69 9.12
N GLU A 84 4.29 -2.66 10.41
CA GLU A 84 3.17 -1.86 10.90
C GLU A 84 3.33 -0.38 10.54
N GLN A 85 2.19 0.27 10.25
CA GLN A 85 2.11 1.68 9.88
C GLN A 85 2.83 2.04 8.56
N LEU A 86 3.28 1.06 7.79
CA LEU A 86 3.84 1.31 6.48
C LEU A 86 2.73 1.71 5.52
N LYS A 87 2.82 2.92 4.95
CA LYS A 87 1.99 3.28 3.80
C LYS A 87 2.49 2.56 2.57
N VAL A 88 1.56 1.96 1.85
CA VAL A 88 1.82 1.27 0.60
C VAL A 88 0.77 1.64 -0.43
N ARG A 89 1.15 1.56 -1.70
CA ARG A 89 0.25 1.60 -2.83
C ARG A 89 0.15 0.21 -3.43
N PHE A 90 -1.05 -0.24 -3.77
CA PHE A 90 -1.24 -1.63 -4.19
C PHE A 90 -2.37 -1.81 -5.21
N THR A 91 -2.25 -2.89 -5.98
CA THR A 91 -3.29 -3.43 -6.86
C THR A 91 -3.60 -4.85 -6.42
N GLY A 92 -4.86 -5.26 -6.46
CA GLY A 92 -5.26 -6.60 -6.09
C GLY A 92 -6.77 -6.81 -6.05
N SER A 93 -7.20 -7.99 -5.64
CA SER A 93 -8.62 -8.37 -5.60
C SER A 93 -9.08 -8.60 -4.17
N TYR A 94 -10.23 -8.01 -3.84
CA TYR A 94 -10.95 -8.25 -2.59
C TYR A 94 -11.95 -9.39 -2.74
N TYR A 95 -11.95 -10.29 -1.76
CA TYR A 95 -12.85 -11.42 -1.66
C TYR A 95 -13.59 -11.39 -0.32
N MET A 96 -14.78 -11.99 -0.30
CA MET A 96 -15.63 -12.02 0.87
C MET A 96 -14.92 -12.69 2.05
N TYR A 97 -14.99 -12.05 3.21
CA TYR A 97 -14.57 -12.61 4.48
C TYR A 97 -15.82 -13.11 5.22
N ASP A 98 -15.90 -14.42 5.40
CA ASP A 98 -17.08 -15.15 5.87
C ASP A 98 -17.08 -15.46 7.37
N LYS A 99 -15.96 -15.15 8.06
CA LYS A 99 -15.83 -15.41 9.49
C LYS A 99 -16.40 -14.25 10.32
N PRO A 100 -16.78 -14.51 11.59
CA PRO A 100 -17.23 -13.46 12.50
C PRO A 100 -16.26 -12.29 12.54
N ILE A 101 -16.80 -11.08 12.45
CA ILE A 101 -16.06 -9.84 12.47
C ILE A 101 -16.08 -9.30 13.90
N ASN A 102 -14.90 -9.19 14.51
CA ASN A 102 -14.71 -8.44 15.75
C ASN A 102 -13.93 -7.17 15.39
N GLY A 103 -14.63 -6.03 15.33
CA GLY A 103 -14.01 -4.77 14.96
C GLY A 103 -14.94 -3.57 15.19
N PRO A 104 -14.41 -2.34 15.07
CA PRO A 104 -15.22 -1.13 15.16
C PRO A 104 -16.34 -1.12 14.12
N ALA A 105 -17.45 -0.46 14.45
CA ALA A 105 -18.48 -0.16 13.47
C ALA A 105 -17.88 0.67 12.31
N GLY A 106 -18.35 0.43 11.09
CA GLY A 106 -17.83 1.07 9.87
C GLY A 106 -16.70 0.30 9.19
N TYR A 107 -16.10 -0.70 9.85
CA TYR A 107 -15.00 -1.47 9.28
C TYR A 107 -15.54 -2.68 8.52
N LYS A 108 -15.12 -2.82 7.26
CA LYS A 108 -15.49 -3.95 6.40
C LYS A 108 -14.27 -4.83 6.18
N PHE A 109 -14.41 -6.13 6.41
CA PHE A 109 -13.30 -7.06 6.35
C PHE A 109 -13.37 -7.92 5.10
N TYR A 110 -12.22 -8.16 4.49
CA TYR A 110 -12.07 -8.92 3.24
C TYR A 110 -10.81 -9.78 3.30
N TYR A 111 -10.76 -10.82 2.47
CA TYR A 111 -9.47 -11.34 2.03
C TYR A 111 -8.95 -10.48 0.87
N LEU A 112 -7.64 -10.24 0.84
CA LEU A 112 -6.99 -9.43 -0.18
C LEU A 112 -5.86 -10.24 -0.82
N SER A 113 -5.99 -10.51 -2.12
CA SER A 113 -4.90 -11.05 -2.93
C SER A 113 -4.24 -9.92 -3.69
N LEU A 114 -2.93 -9.75 -3.51
CA LEU A 114 -2.17 -8.69 -4.14
C LEU A 114 -1.66 -9.11 -5.52
N GLU A 115 -1.75 -8.20 -6.47
CA GLU A 115 -1.13 -8.26 -7.80
C GLU A 115 0.15 -7.43 -7.83
N SER A 116 0.15 -6.26 -7.17
CA SER A 116 1.33 -5.43 -7.03
C SER A 116 1.30 -4.61 -5.76
N VAL A 117 2.48 -4.24 -5.26
CA VAL A 117 2.65 -3.37 -4.10
C VAL A 117 3.93 -2.53 -4.22
N SER A 118 3.84 -1.27 -3.82
CA SER A 118 4.92 -0.27 -3.81
C SER A 118 4.80 0.64 -2.58
N LEU A 119 5.79 1.50 -2.38
CA LEU A 119 5.79 2.57 -1.38
C LEU A 119 5.11 3.83 -1.89
#